data_AF-A0A950VVE0-F1
#
_entry.id   AF-A0A950VVE0-F1
#
_cell.length_a   1.000
_cell.length_b   1.000
_cell.length_c   1.000
_cell.angle_alpha   90.00
_cell.angle_beta   90.00
_cell.angle_gamma   90.00
#
_symmetry.space_group_name_H-M   'P 1'
#
loop_
_entity.id
_entity.type
_entity.pdbx_description
1 polymer ?
#
loop_
_entity_poly.entity_id
_entity_poly.type
_entity_poly.pdbx_seq_one_letter_code
_entity_poly.pdbx_strand_id
1 'polypeptide(L)' 'MLAYTAWILAAIAALLGIYYLIPNVYHVLAEPDPMAMHIKHAIAFFAIGVVLLLGGRFLRNNQTI' A
#
# COMPACT_ATOMS: atom_id res chain seq x y z
N MET A 1 -17.11 -7.30 -8.35
CA MET A 1 -15.87 -8.03 -8.03
C MET A 1 -14.64 -7.11 -8.01
N LEU A 2 -14.43 -6.27 -9.04
CA LEU A 2 -13.29 -5.35 -9.17
C LEU A 2 -13.10 -4.36 -8.00
N ALA A 3 -14.18 -3.84 -7.42
CA ALA A 3 -14.09 -2.91 -6.28
C ALA A 3 -13.55 -3.58 -5.00
N TYR A 4 -13.98 -4.82 -4.73
CA TYR A 4 -13.53 -5.58 -3.57
C TYR A 4 -12.06 -5.99 -3.70
N THR A 5 -11.63 -6.38 -4.90
CA THR A 5 -10.21 -6.68 -5.17
C THR A 5 -9.34 -5.44 -4.98
N ALA A 6 -9.81 -4.26 -5.39
CA ALA A 6 -9.09 -3.00 -5.16
C ALA A 6 -8.91 -2.71 -3.67
N TRP A 7 -9.94 -2.94 -2.84
CA TRP A 7 -9.83 -2.76 -1.38
C TRP A 7 -8.90 -3.77 -0.71
N ILE A 8 -8.90 -5.03 -1.16
CA ILE A 8 -7.94 -6.04 -0.67
C ILE A 8 -6.51 -5.61 -1.01
N LEU A 9 -6.26 -5.19 -2.24
CA LEU A 9 -4.94 -4.71 -2.65
C LEU A 9 -4.52 -3.45 -1.88
N ALA A 10 -5.46 -2.56 -1.56
CA ALA A 10 -5.17 -1.41 -0.73
C ALA A 10 -4.74 -1.79 0.69
N ALA A 11 -5.38 -2.80 1.29
CA ALA A 11 -4.98 -3.31 2.59
C ALA A 11 -3.57 -3.92 2.55
N ILE A 12 -3.25 -4.68 1.50
CA ILE A 12 -1.90 -5.24 1.31
C ILE A 12 -0.87 -4.12 1.14
N ALA A 13 -1.18 -3.08 0.35
CA ALA A 13 -0.31 -1.93 0.19
C ALA A 13 -0.08 -1.18 1.51
N ALA A 14 -1.13 -1.03 2.34
CA ALA A 14 -0.99 -0.42 3.67
C ALA A 14 -0.10 -1.27 4.60
N LEU A 15 -0.25 -2.60 4.57
CA LEU A 15 0.61 -3.51 5.33
C LEU A 15 2.07 -3.44 4.88
N LEU A 16 2.32 -3.34 3.57
CA LEU A 16 3.67 -3.10 3.04
C LEU A 16 4.21 -1.75 3.50
N GLY A 17 3.41 -0.69 3.47
CA GLY A 17 3.79 0.63 3.98
C GLY A 17 4.23 0.58 5.45
N ILE A 18 3.48 -0.12 6.31
CA ILE A 18 3.83 -0.34 7.71
C ILE A 18 5.13 -1.14 7.83
N TYR A 19 5.27 -2.23 7.08
CA TYR A 19 6.47 -3.06 7.06
C TYR A 19 7.73 -2.25 6.75
N TYR A 20 7.69 -1.34 5.76
CA TYR A 20 8.81 -0.45 5.41
C TYR A 20 9.13 0.64 6.46
N LEU A 21 8.31 0.80 7.50
CA LEU A 21 8.58 1.67 8.63
C LEU A 21 9.28 0.95 9.79
N ILE A 22 9.35 -0.38 9.77
CA ILE A 22 9.93 -1.17 10.88
C ILE A 22 11.45 -1.24 10.67
N PRO A 23 12.28 -0.58 11.51
CA PRO A 23 13.73 -0.70 11.41
C PRO A 23 14.20 -2.11 11.83
N ASN A 24 15.41 -2.50 11.45
CA ASN A 24 16.01 -3.82 11.73
C ASN A 24 15.27 -5.02 11.14
N VAL A 25 14.45 -4.80 10.12
CA VAL A 25 13.84 -5.87 9.32
C VAL A 25 14.54 -5.92 7.97
N TYR A 26 14.69 -7.10 7.38
CA TYR A 26 15.18 -7.21 6.01
C TYR A 26 14.13 -6.68 5.04
N HIS A 27 14.49 -5.76 4.15
CA HIS A 27 13.60 -5.16 3.14
C HIS A 27 14.13 -5.45 1.74
N VAL A 28 13.30 -6.08 0.89
CA VAL A 28 13.72 -6.54 -0.45
C VAL A 28 14.03 -5.38 -1.40
N LEU A 29 13.30 -4.27 -1.31
CA LEU A 29 13.43 -3.13 -2.25
C LEU A 29 14.26 -1.98 -1.69
N ALA A 30 14.97 -2.18 -0.58
CA ALA A 30 15.70 -1.11 0.07
C ALA A 30 17.21 -1.37 0.16
N GLU A 31 17.97 -0.30 0.35
CA GLU A 31 19.42 -0.38 0.58
C GLU A 31 19.71 -1.21 1.84
N PRO A 32 20.84 -1.94 1.89
CA PRO A 32 21.20 -2.85 2.97
C PRO A 32 21.69 -2.11 4.22
N ASP A 33 21.00 -1.04 4.61
CA ASP A 33 21.20 -0.39 5.89
C ASP A 33 20.12 -0.92 6.86
N PRO A 34 20.48 -1.84 7.79
CA PRO A 34 19.54 -2.47 8.69
C PRO A 34 18.90 -1.48 9.68
N MET A 35 19.49 -0.29 9.90
CA MET A 35 18.94 0.69 10.83
C MET A 35 18.12 1.81 10.15
N ALA A 36 18.13 1.87 8.82
CA ALA A 36 17.42 2.90 8.09
C ALA A 36 15.91 2.60 8.00
N MET A 37 15.08 3.52 8.46
CA MET A 37 13.66 3.51 8.09
C MET A 37 13.52 3.90 6.62
N HIS A 38 12.81 3.08 5.84
CA HIS A 38 12.65 3.29 4.40
C HIS A 38 11.40 4.12 4.09
N ILE A 39 11.37 5.34 4.65
CA ILE A 39 10.22 6.26 4.60
C ILE A 39 9.74 6.50 3.17
N LYS A 40 10.65 6.62 2.19
CA LYS A 40 10.29 6.81 0.78
C LYS A 40 9.42 5.67 0.23
N HIS A 41 9.77 4.42 0.56
CA HIS A 41 9.02 3.24 0.15
C HIS A 41 7.68 3.15 0.90
N ALA A 42 7.70 3.43 2.21
CA ALA A 42 6.47 3.47 3.01
C ALA A 42 5.45 4.47 2.42
N ILE A 43 5.88 5.70 2.13
CA ILE A 43 5.03 6.72 1.51
C ILE A 43 4.50 6.26 0.15
N ALA A 44 5.34 5.63 -0.68
CA ALA A 44 4.91 5.13 -1.98
C ALA A 44 3.81 4.05 -1.85
N PHE A 45 3.98 3.10 -0.94
CA PHE A 45 2.98 2.06 -0.68
C PHE A 45 1.67 2.61 -0.10
N PHE A 46 1.76 3.58 0.83
CA PHE A 46 0.57 4.25 1.34
C PHE A 46 -0.17 5.04 0.26
N ALA A 47 0.55 5.75 -0.62
CA ALA A 47 -0.04 6.48 -1.74
C ALA A 47 -0.79 5.53 -2.69
N ILE A 48 -0.20 4.38 -3.03
CA ILE A 48 -0.85 3.35 -3.83
C ILE A 48 -2.11 2.82 -3.12
N GLY A 49 -2.03 2.55 -1.82
CA GLY A 49 -3.17 2.11 -1.02
C GLY A 49 -4.33 3.11 -1.04
N VAL A 50 -4.05 4.40 -0.90
CA VAL A 50 -5.07 5.47 -0.99
C VAL A 50 -5.71 5.51 -2.38
N VAL A 51 -4.91 5.45 -3.45
CA VAL A 51 -5.42 5.44 -4.83
C VAL A 51 -6.32 4.22 -5.08
N LEU A 52 -5.94 3.04 -4.57
CA LEU A 52 -6.74 1.82 -4.69
C LEU A 52 -8.05 1.89 -3.88
N LEU A 53 -8.02 2.48 -2.68
CA LEU A 53 -9.24 2.70 -1.88
C LEU A 53 -10.22 3.62 -2.61
N LEU A 54 -9.73 4.76 -3.10
CA LEU A 54 -10.53 5.73 -3.83
C LEU A 54 -11.04 5.12 -5.15
N GLY A 55 -10.16 4.53 -5.95
CA GLY A 55 -10.52 3.86 -7.21
C GLY A 55 -11.55 2.75 -7.01
N GLY A 56 -11.39 1.92 -5.98
CA GLY A 56 -12.38 0.90 -5.61
C GLY A 56 -13.73 1.49 -5.21
N ARG A 57 -13.74 2.62 -4.48
CA ARG A 57 -14.96 3.36 -4.13
C ARG A 57 -15.68 3.89 -5.37
N PHE A 58 -14.96 4.50 -6.30
CA PHE A 58 -15.51 5.01 -7.57
C PHE A 58 -16.07 3.88 -8.44
N LEU A 59 -15.31 2.78 -8.60
CA LEU A 59 -15.75 1.60 -9.36
C LEU A 59 -17.03 1.01 -8.78
N ARG A 60 -17.14 0.89 -7.45
CA ARG A 60 -18.37 0.41 -6.81
C ARG A 60 -19.58 1.30 -7.14
N ASN A 61 -19.42 2.62 -7.08
CA ASN A 61 -20.51 3.56 -7.32
C ASN A 61 -20.98 3.56 -8.78
N ASN A 62 -20.08 3.35 -9.74
CA ASN A 62 -20.43 3.28 -11.16
C ASN A 62 -21.08 1.94 -11.55
N GLN A 63 -20.95 0.90 -10.73
CA GLN A 63 -21.60 -0.40 -10.94
C GLN A 63 -23.04 -0.47 -10.42
N THR A 64 -23.52 0.59 -9.74
CA THR A 64 -24.88 0.66 -9.18
C THR A 64 -25.84 1.52 -9.98
N ILE A 65 -25.47 1.93 -11.21
CA ILE A 65 -26.32 2.67 -12.17
C ILE A 65 -26.77 1.71 -13.27
#